data_AF-A0A934YLK3-F1
#
_entry.id   AF-A0A934YLK3-F1
#
_cell.length_a   1.000
_cell.length_b   1.000
_cell.length_c   1.000
_cell.angle_alpha   90.00
_cell.angle_beta   90.00
_cell.angle_gamma   90.00
#
_symmetry.space_group_name_H-M   'P 1'
#
loop_
_entity.id
_entity.type
_entity.pdbx_description
1 polymer ?
#
loop_
_entity_poly.entity_id
_entity_poly.type
_entity_poly.pdbx_seq_one_letter_code
_entity_poly.pdbx_strand_id
1 'polypeptide(L)'
;MPPLLEKLRQSILAAAFRGDLTKDWRAKNRDVEPASELLKRIRVERRKKWEEAELAKMTAKGKAPRDDAWKGKYKEPEPVDATGLPELPEGWCWASAEDLRSPDITVGHVCPMEPGYVAEGVPVLRSRTVRANRYESFWASLHPPDVHAELAKSAWPPGHLVVRGGERLGTACAIPDR
;
A
#
# COMPACT_ATOMS: atom_id res chain seq x y z
N MET A 1 -5.17 -31.80 -17.55
CA MET A 1 -5.97 -30.61 -17.20
C MET A 1 -5.21 -29.37 -16.68
N PRO A 2 -3.96 -29.42 -16.17
CA PRO A 2 -3.24 -28.20 -15.75
C PRO A 2 -3.00 -27.12 -16.83
N PRO A 3 -2.65 -27.45 -18.09
CA PRO A 3 -2.24 -26.44 -19.08
C PRO A 3 -3.35 -25.49 -19.55
N LEU A 4 -4.61 -25.94 -19.53
CA LEU A 4 -5.75 -25.12 -19.94
C LEU A 4 -6.05 -24.01 -18.92
N LEU A 5 -5.91 -24.33 -17.62
CA LEU A 5 -6.06 -23.38 -16.53
C LEU A 5 -4.97 -22.30 -16.56
N GLU A 6 -3.73 -22.67 -16.88
CA GLU A 6 -2.64 -21.71 -17.02
C GLU A 6 -2.86 -20.75 -18.19
N LYS A 7 -3.22 -21.28 -19.37
CA LYS A 7 -3.56 -20.46 -20.55
C LYS A 7 -4.73 -19.51 -20.26
N LEU A 8 -5.75 -19.99 -19.55
CA LEU A 8 -6.89 -19.16 -19.15
C LEU A 8 -6.45 -18.02 -18.22
N ARG A 9 -5.63 -18.30 -17.20
CA ARG A 9 -5.10 -17.27 -16.30
C ARG A 9 -4.29 -16.20 -17.04
N GLN A 10 -3.43 -16.63 -17.96
CA GLN A 10 -2.65 -15.71 -18.80
C GLN A 10 -3.56 -14.86 -19.69
N SER A 11 -4.59 -15.45 -20.29
CA SER A 11 -5.57 -14.72 -21.11
C SER A 11 -6.36 -13.69 -20.30
N ILE A 12 -6.80 -14.06 -19.10
CA ILE A 12 -7.51 -13.15 -18.19
C ILE A 12 -6.60 -12.00 -17.76
N LEU A 13 -5.34 -12.31 -17.41
CA LEU A 13 -4.37 -11.29 -17.02
C LEU A 13 -4.11 -10.31 -18.16
N ALA A 14 -3.91 -10.81 -19.38
CA ALA A 14 -3.71 -9.97 -20.56
C ALA A 14 -4.94 -9.08 -20.84
N ALA A 15 -6.16 -9.62 -20.69
CA ALA A 15 -7.40 -8.85 -20.81
C ALA A 15 -7.53 -7.78 -19.71
N ALA A 16 -7.07 -8.06 -18.49
CA ALA A 16 -7.05 -7.08 -17.40
C ALA A 16 -6.10 -5.90 -17.70
N PHE A 17 -4.89 -6.18 -18.18
CA PHE A 17 -3.89 -5.15 -18.50
C PHE A 17 -4.29 -4.25 -19.68
N ARG A 18 -4.97 -4.80 -20.69
CA ARG A 18 -5.57 -3.99 -21.78
C ARG A 18 -6.83 -3.24 -21.36
N GLY A 19 -7.34 -3.51 -20.15
CA GLY A 19 -8.59 -2.94 -19.66
C GLY A 19 -9.85 -3.50 -20.32
N ASP A 20 -9.77 -4.65 -20.98
CA ASP A 20 -10.92 -5.32 -21.62
C ASP A 20 -12.00 -5.63 -20.57
N LEU A 21 -11.59 -6.07 -19.37
CA LEU A 21 -12.50 -6.44 -18.27
C LEU A 21 -13.24 -5.24 -17.66
N THR A 22 -12.79 -4.02 -17.92
CA THR A 22 -13.36 -2.78 -17.37
C THR A 22 -13.98 -1.89 -18.44
N LYS A 23 -14.09 -2.37 -19.69
CA LYS A 23 -14.62 -1.63 -20.84
C LYS A 23 -16.06 -1.15 -20.62
N ASP A 24 -16.97 -2.05 -20.25
CA ASP A 24 -18.38 -1.72 -20.04
C ASP A 24 -18.58 -0.76 -18.87
N TRP A 25 -17.75 -0.89 -17.83
CA TRP A 25 -17.76 0.01 -16.70
C TRP A 25 -17.32 1.42 -17.13
N ARG A 26 -16.22 1.56 -17.88
CA ARG A 26 -15.77 2.89 -18.38
C ARG A 26 -16.79 3.54 -19.31
N ALA A 27 -17.47 2.76 -20.15
CA ALA A 27 -18.52 3.29 -21.03
C ALA A 27 -19.69 3.91 -20.24
N LYS A 28 -19.98 3.37 -19.05
CA LYS A 28 -21.04 3.87 -18.15
C LYS A 28 -20.59 4.97 -17.20
N ASN A 29 -19.28 5.16 -17.00
CA ASN A 29 -18.70 6.10 -16.04
C ASN A 29 -17.67 6.99 -16.76
N ARG A 30 -18.16 7.88 -17.64
CA ARG A 30 -17.30 8.74 -18.49
C ARG A 30 -16.81 10.02 -17.80
N ASP A 31 -17.42 10.36 -16.67
CA ASP A 31 -17.16 11.53 -15.84
C ASP A 31 -16.12 11.27 -14.73
N VAL A 32 -15.49 10.10 -14.75
CA VAL A 32 -14.44 9.72 -13.78
C VAL A 32 -13.17 10.53 -14.06
N GLU A 33 -12.57 11.03 -12.98
CA GLU A 33 -11.27 11.73 -13.01
C GLU A 33 -10.20 10.86 -13.69
N PRO A 34 -9.41 11.40 -14.63
CA PRO A 34 -8.27 10.70 -15.20
C PRO A 34 -7.24 10.34 -14.12
N ALA A 35 -6.66 9.14 -14.21
CA ALA A 35 -5.64 8.65 -13.27
C ALA A 35 -4.43 9.60 -13.18
N SER A 36 -4.13 10.36 -14.24
CA SER A 36 -3.07 11.36 -14.25
C SER A 36 -3.30 12.51 -13.26
N GLU A 37 -4.55 12.94 -13.07
CA GLU A 37 -4.89 14.01 -12.11
C GLU A 37 -4.79 13.48 -10.67
N LEU A 38 -5.29 12.27 -10.43
CA LEU A 38 -5.10 11.59 -9.15
C LEU A 38 -3.62 11.43 -8.82
N LEU A 39 -2.80 11.03 -9.78
CA LEU A 39 -1.36 10.87 -9.60
C LEU A 39 -0.67 12.20 -9.23
N LYS A 40 -1.04 13.32 -9.88
CA LYS A 40 -0.55 14.66 -9.51
C LYS A 40 -0.88 14.99 -8.07
N ARG A 41 -2.12 14.73 -7.63
CA ARG A 41 -2.55 14.96 -6.24
C ARG A 41 -1.76 14.11 -5.24
N ILE A 42 -1.55 12.83 -5.55
CA ILE A 42 -0.73 11.92 -4.72
C ILE A 42 0.69 12.48 -4.55
N ARG A 43 1.32 13.00 -5.62
CA ARG A 43 2.66 13.58 -5.56
C ARG A 43 2.72 14.84 -4.70
N VAL A 44 1.72 15.72 -4.81
CA VAL A 44 1.60 16.92 -3.98
C VAL A 44 1.42 16.55 -2.51
N GLU A 45 0.50 15.63 -2.20
CA GLU A 45 0.25 15.17 -0.84
C GLU A 45 1.49 14.49 -0.23
N ARG A 46 2.20 13.68 -1.01
CA ARG A 46 3.46 13.06 -0.58
C ARG A 46 4.51 14.11 -0.21
N ARG A 47 4.72 15.11 -1.09
CA ARG A 47 5.69 16.18 -0.83
C ARG A 47 5.34 16.91 0.47
N LYS A 48 4.07 17.26 0.66
CA LYS A 48 3.58 17.90 1.88
C LYS A 48 3.87 17.06 3.13
N LYS A 49 3.54 15.77 3.11
CA LYS A 49 3.82 14.87 4.24
C LYS A 49 5.31 14.75 4.55
N TRP A 50 6.15 14.70 3.51
CA TRP A 50 7.60 14.68 3.69
C TRP A 50 8.10 15.98 4.34
N GLU A 51 7.57 17.13 3.90
CA GLU A 51 7.93 18.43 4.47
C GLU A 51 7.55 18.53 5.95
N GLU A 52 6.33 18.11 6.30
CA GLU A 52 5.84 18.07 7.69
C GLU A 52 6.69 17.13 8.57
N ALA A 53 7.02 15.95 8.07
CA ALA A 53 7.84 14.97 8.80
C ALA A 53 9.28 15.48 9.02
N GLU A 54 9.86 16.14 8.02
CA GLU A 54 11.22 16.68 8.14
C GLU A 54 11.25 17.89 9.09
N LEU A 55 10.25 18.77 9.01
CA LEU A 55 10.08 19.87 9.96
C LEU A 55 9.91 19.35 11.40
N ALA A 56 9.07 18.33 11.61
CA ALA A 56 8.88 17.72 12.93
C ALA A 56 10.20 17.16 13.49
N LYS A 57 11.01 16.49 12.67
CA LYS A 57 12.35 16.00 13.07
C LYS A 57 13.30 17.15 13.42
N MET A 58 13.27 18.24 12.66
CA MET A 58 14.11 19.41 12.90
C MET A 58 13.75 20.13 14.20
N THR A 59 12.45 20.34 14.44
CA THR A 59 11.93 20.93 15.68
C THR A 59 12.21 20.04 16.89
N ALA A 60 12.02 18.72 16.79
CA ALA A 60 12.36 17.78 17.85
C ALA A 60 13.87 17.78 18.19
N LYS A 61 14.72 18.08 17.21
CA LYS A 61 16.18 18.26 17.39
C LYS A 61 16.57 19.68 17.82
N GLY A 62 15.60 20.56 18.06
CA GLY A 62 15.82 21.95 18.48
C GLY A 62 16.46 22.85 17.41
N LYS A 63 16.47 22.42 16.15
CA LYS A 63 17.10 23.14 15.03
C LYS A 63 16.03 23.52 14.00
N ALA A 64 15.16 24.46 14.36
CA ALA A 64 14.18 24.98 13.41
C ALA A 64 14.90 25.50 12.15
N PRO A 65 14.44 25.14 10.93
CA PRO A 65 15.08 25.56 9.71
C PRO A 65 15.07 27.09 9.58
N ARG A 66 16.23 27.65 9.24
CA ARG A 66 16.43 29.09 9.06
C ARG A 66 15.98 29.58 7.69
N ASP A 67 15.89 28.67 6.72
CA ASP A 67 15.51 28.90 5.33
C ASP A 67 14.70 27.72 4.76
N ASP A 68 14.21 27.84 3.53
CA ASP A 68 13.48 26.80 2.79
C ASP A 68 14.39 25.89 1.95
N ALA A 69 15.72 26.04 2.05
CA ALA A 69 16.68 25.28 1.25
C ALA A 69 16.59 23.76 1.48
N TRP A 70 16.10 23.34 2.66
CA TRP A 70 15.88 21.94 2.97
C TRP A 70 14.77 21.29 2.13
N LYS A 71 13.78 22.05 1.63
CA LYS A 71 12.71 21.52 0.77
C LYS A 71 13.25 20.97 -0.55
N GLY A 72 14.36 21.52 -1.05
CA GLY A 72 15.05 21.05 -2.25
C GLY A 72 15.69 19.65 -2.10
N LYS A 73 15.75 19.10 -0.88
CA LYS A 73 16.22 17.72 -0.66
C LYS A 73 15.18 16.66 -1.01
N TYR A 74 13.92 17.05 -1.20
CA TYR A 74 12.88 16.13 -1.64
C TYR A 74 13.18 15.63 -3.05
N LYS A 75 13.20 14.30 -3.21
CA LYS A 75 13.33 13.64 -4.50
C LYS A 75 11.97 13.14 -4.94
N GLU A 76 11.50 13.65 -6.07
CA GLU A 76 10.26 13.17 -6.67
C GLU A 76 10.49 11.81 -7.34
N PRO A 77 9.47 10.91 -7.35
CA PRO A 77 9.54 9.67 -8.12
C PRO A 77 9.94 9.91 -9.57
N GLU A 78 10.79 9.04 -10.10
CA GLU A 78 11.12 9.06 -11.52
C GLU A 78 9.86 8.77 -12.37
N PRO A 79 9.68 9.46 -13.51
CA PRO A 79 8.59 9.16 -14.42
C PRO A 79 8.73 7.74 -14.95
N VAL A 80 7.59 7.08 -15.17
CA VAL A 80 7.58 5.75 -15.79
C VAL A 80 8.00 5.89 -17.25
N ASP A 81 9.05 5.19 -17.65
CA ASP A 81 9.38 5.01 -19.05
C ASP A 81 8.34 4.09 -19.69
N ALA A 82 7.50 4.67 -20.56
CA ALA A 82 6.46 3.95 -21.26
C ALA A 82 6.96 3.28 -22.56
N THR A 83 8.25 3.36 -22.87
CA THR A 83 8.83 2.78 -24.08
C THR A 83 8.63 1.26 -24.09
N GLY A 84 7.90 0.75 -25.09
CA GLY A 84 7.60 -0.69 -25.23
C GLY A 84 6.49 -1.21 -24.30
N LEU A 85 5.82 -0.34 -23.54
CA LEU A 85 4.62 -0.72 -22.79
C LEU A 85 3.38 -0.70 -23.70
N PRO A 86 2.36 -1.53 -23.41
CA PRO A 86 1.13 -1.53 -24.18
C PRO A 86 0.36 -0.22 -24.02
N GLU A 87 -0.46 0.10 -25.02
CA GLU A 87 -1.41 1.21 -24.94
C GLU A 87 -2.41 0.98 -23.80
N LEU A 88 -2.68 2.05 -23.05
CA LEU A 88 -3.64 2.03 -21.96
C LEU A 88 -5.00 2.57 -22.42
N PRO A 89 -6.10 2.14 -21.78
CA PRO A 89 -7.41 2.76 -22.00
C PRO A 89 -7.43 4.25 -21.68
N GLU A 90 -8.40 4.96 -22.28
CA GLU A 90 -8.68 6.36 -21.94
C GLU A 90 -8.87 6.55 -20.43
N GLY A 91 -8.26 7.60 -19.89
CA GLY A 91 -8.28 7.94 -18.47
C GLY A 91 -7.27 7.17 -17.61
N TRP A 92 -6.57 6.17 -18.14
CA TRP A 92 -5.52 5.46 -17.41
C TRP A 92 -4.15 6.10 -17.65
N CYS A 93 -3.23 5.93 -16.71
CA CYS A 93 -1.84 6.32 -16.89
C CYS A 93 -0.91 5.29 -16.23
N TRP A 94 0.32 5.19 -16.73
CA TRP A 94 1.37 4.45 -16.04
C TRP A 94 1.79 5.20 -14.79
N ALA A 95 1.97 4.47 -13.69
CA ALA A 95 2.49 4.97 -12.43
C ALA A 95 3.47 3.95 -11.87
N SER A 96 4.52 4.44 -11.21
CA SER A 96 5.48 3.55 -10.56
C SER A 96 4.88 3.05 -9.23
N ALA A 97 5.32 1.88 -8.77
CA ALA A 97 5.02 1.46 -7.39
C ALA A 97 5.56 2.48 -6.36
N GLU A 98 6.60 3.22 -6.73
CA GLU A 98 7.11 4.34 -5.97
C GLU A 98 6.11 5.49 -5.87
N ASP A 99 5.37 5.83 -6.91
CA ASP A 99 4.33 6.85 -6.83
C ASP A 99 3.18 6.42 -5.90
N LEU A 100 2.76 5.16 -5.99
CA LEU A 100 1.56 4.66 -5.32
C LEU A 100 1.79 4.19 -3.88
N ARG A 101 3.04 3.89 -3.50
CA ARG A 101 3.33 3.44 -2.13
C ARG A 101 3.14 4.56 -1.12
N SER A 102 2.60 4.21 0.04
CA SER A 102 2.66 5.08 1.21
C SER A 102 4.13 5.41 1.54
N PRO A 103 4.48 6.64 1.93
CA PRO A 103 5.80 6.95 2.47
C PRO A 103 6.12 6.13 3.73
N ASP A 104 5.08 5.66 4.44
CA ASP A 104 5.18 4.85 5.65
C ASP A 104 5.10 3.34 5.34
N ILE A 105 5.90 2.84 4.41
CA ILE A 105 6.09 1.38 4.32
C ILE A 105 6.77 0.93 5.60
N THR A 106 6.04 0.22 6.44
CA THR A 106 6.58 -0.38 7.65
C THR A 106 6.72 -1.89 7.45
N VAL A 107 7.82 -2.43 7.95
CA VAL A 107 7.92 -3.87 8.16
C VAL A 107 7.21 -4.15 9.47
N GLY A 108 6.34 -5.17 9.48
CA GLY A 108 5.63 -5.56 10.71
C GLY A 108 6.62 -5.85 11.83
N HIS A 109 6.33 -5.35 13.03
CA HIS A 109 7.10 -5.67 14.22
C HIS A 109 6.76 -7.07 14.73
N VAL A 110 7.78 -7.83 15.14
CA VAL A 110 7.58 -9.09 15.83
C VAL A 110 7.22 -8.77 17.27
N CYS A 111 5.95 -8.88 17.62
CA CYS A 111 5.49 -8.59 18.98
C CYS A 111 6.22 -9.47 20.01
N PRO A 112 6.53 -8.93 21.20
CA PRO A 112 7.10 -9.72 22.28
C PRO A 112 6.16 -10.87 22.68
N MET A 113 6.74 -11.97 23.14
CA MET A 113 5.97 -13.13 23.61
C MET A 113 5.30 -12.89 24.97
N GLU A 114 5.81 -11.96 25.78
CA GLU A 114 5.20 -11.52 27.04
C GLU A 114 4.48 -10.18 26.84
N PRO A 115 3.34 -9.92 27.52
CA PRO A 115 2.66 -10.75 28.54
C PRO A 115 1.85 -11.92 27.96
N GLY A 116 1.91 -12.15 26.64
CA GLY A 116 1.21 -13.23 25.94
C GLY A 116 -0.03 -12.76 25.18
N TYR A 117 -0.84 -13.73 24.78
CA TYR A 117 -2.12 -13.48 24.09
C TYR A 117 -3.28 -13.47 25.06
N VAL A 118 -4.23 -12.57 24.82
CA VAL A 118 -5.44 -12.40 25.63
C VAL A 118 -6.67 -12.87 24.87
N ALA A 119 -7.75 -13.17 25.61
CA ALA A 119 -9.04 -13.55 25.01
C ALA A 119 -9.74 -12.35 24.34
N GLU A 120 -9.51 -11.14 24.85
CA GLU A 120 -10.04 -9.89 24.33
C GLU A 120 -8.91 -8.86 24.23
N GLY A 121 -8.70 -8.31 23.04
CA GLY A 121 -7.58 -7.41 22.78
C GLY A 121 -7.46 -7.03 21.31
N VAL A 122 -6.31 -6.51 20.93
CA VAL A 122 -6.04 -6.06 19.55
C VAL A 122 -5.47 -7.20 18.70
N PRO A 123 -6.06 -7.51 17.52
CA PRO A 123 -5.55 -8.55 16.64
C PRO A 123 -4.14 -8.28 16.14
N VAL A 124 -3.30 -9.31 16.17
CA VAL A 124 -1.93 -9.27 15.68
C VAL A 124 -1.86 -9.86 14.27
N LEU A 125 -1.34 -9.07 13.31
CA LEU A 125 -1.06 -9.57 11.98
C LEU A 125 0.10 -10.57 12.02
N ARG A 126 -0.11 -11.76 11.47
CA ARG A 126 0.92 -12.78 11.31
C ARG A 126 0.92 -13.36 9.92
N SER A 127 2.02 -13.98 9.56
CA SER A 127 2.15 -14.73 8.31
C SER A 127 1.06 -15.79 8.13
N ARG A 128 0.50 -16.34 9.21
CA ARG A 128 -0.59 -17.32 9.20
C ARG A 128 -1.98 -16.69 8.98
N THR A 129 -2.18 -15.43 9.37
CA THR A 129 -3.47 -14.73 9.20
C THR A 129 -3.61 -14.07 7.84
N VAL A 130 -2.51 -13.82 7.13
CA VAL A 130 -2.50 -13.28 5.76
C VAL A 130 -2.51 -14.40 4.73
N ARG A 131 -3.62 -14.52 3.99
CA ARG A 131 -3.81 -15.44 2.85
C ARG A 131 -4.03 -14.67 1.56
N ALA A 132 -3.96 -15.38 0.43
CA ALA A 132 -4.21 -14.77 -0.87
C ALA A 132 -5.63 -14.18 -0.90
N ASN A 133 -5.71 -12.86 -1.03
CA ASN A 133 -6.95 -12.06 -1.09
C ASN A 133 -7.86 -12.17 0.14
N ARG A 134 -7.37 -12.67 1.29
CA ARG A 134 -8.19 -12.81 2.50
C ARG A 134 -7.38 -12.70 3.79
N TYR A 135 -7.93 -11.96 4.75
CA TYR A 135 -7.51 -12.00 6.15
C TYR A 135 -8.26 -13.10 6.92
N GLU A 136 -7.54 -13.98 7.61
CA GLU A 136 -8.12 -15.03 8.46
C GLU A 136 -8.10 -14.62 9.94
N SER A 137 -9.22 -14.07 10.42
CA SER A 137 -9.39 -13.65 11.82
C SER A 137 -9.38 -14.82 12.81
N PHE A 138 -9.80 -16.02 12.41
CA PHE A 138 -9.81 -17.21 13.28
C PHE A 138 -8.43 -17.55 13.85
N TRP A 139 -7.36 -17.28 13.10
CA TRP A 139 -5.98 -17.51 13.53
C TRP A 139 -5.34 -16.30 14.21
N ALA A 140 -6.11 -15.23 14.44
CA ALA A 140 -5.61 -14.02 15.06
C ALA A 140 -5.33 -14.28 16.54
N SER A 141 -4.10 -14.02 16.95
CA SER A 141 -3.81 -13.86 18.37
C SER A 141 -4.05 -12.40 18.75
N LEU A 142 -4.53 -12.16 19.97
CA LEU A 142 -4.81 -10.81 20.45
C LEU A 142 -3.77 -10.40 21.47
N HIS A 143 -3.23 -9.20 21.37
CA HIS A 143 -2.41 -8.60 22.44
C HIS A 143 -3.21 -7.61 23.28
N PRO A 144 -2.81 -7.40 24.55
CA PRO A 144 -3.34 -6.32 25.36
C PRO A 144 -3.23 -4.94 24.67
N PRO A 145 -4.21 -4.03 24.85
CA PRO A 145 -4.19 -2.71 24.21
C PRO A 145 -2.98 -1.84 24.57
N ASP A 146 -2.43 -1.98 25.77
CA ASP A 146 -1.22 -1.29 26.26
C ASP A 146 0.02 -1.72 25.47
N VAL A 147 0.20 -3.02 25.23
CA VAL A 147 1.28 -3.54 24.37
C VAL A 147 1.13 -3.03 22.94
N HIS A 148 -0.11 -2.92 22.44
CA HIS A 148 -0.36 -2.36 21.12
C HIS A 148 -0.02 -0.86 21.05
N ALA A 149 -0.26 -0.10 22.12
CA ALA A 149 0.06 1.33 22.18
C ALA A 149 1.56 1.59 22.05
N GLU A 150 2.40 0.74 22.65
CA GLU A 150 3.86 0.80 22.49
C GLU A 150 4.30 0.50 21.04
N LEU A 151 3.51 -0.30 20.31
CA LEU A 151 3.74 -0.71 18.93
C LEU A 151 2.97 0.14 17.91
N ALA A 152 2.55 1.36 18.25
CA ALA A 152 1.75 2.24 17.39
C ALA A 152 2.35 2.44 15.97
N LYS A 153 3.68 2.40 15.83
CA LYS A 153 4.37 2.48 14.52
C LYS A 153 4.08 1.30 13.59
N SER A 154 3.65 0.17 14.14
CA SER A 154 3.29 -1.04 13.42
C SER A 154 1.78 -1.30 13.42
N ALA A 155 0.97 -0.30 13.81
CA ALA A 155 -0.48 -0.37 13.70
C ALA A 155 -0.90 -0.12 12.25
N TRP A 156 -1.89 -0.88 11.78
CA TRP A 156 -2.37 -0.80 10.41
C TRP A 156 -3.88 -0.55 10.44
N PRO A 157 -4.37 0.54 9.81
CA PRO A 157 -5.78 0.80 9.73
C PRO A 157 -6.46 -0.10 8.68
N PRO A 158 -7.79 -0.23 8.74
CA PRO A 158 -8.58 -0.89 7.70
C PRO A 158 -8.30 -0.35 6.30
N GLY A 159 -8.43 -1.22 5.29
CA GLY A 159 -8.18 -0.89 3.89
C GLY A 159 -6.71 -0.93 3.48
N HIS A 160 -5.75 -1.01 4.41
CA HIS A 160 -4.34 -1.14 4.07
C HIS A 160 -4.02 -2.51 3.44
N LEU A 161 -3.15 -2.52 2.42
CA LEU A 161 -2.68 -3.74 1.77
C LEU A 161 -1.48 -4.32 2.52
N VAL A 162 -1.61 -5.55 2.99
CA VAL A 162 -0.51 -6.30 3.61
C VAL A 162 0.02 -7.29 2.60
N VAL A 163 1.33 -7.22 2.34
CA VAL A 163 2.06 -8.15 1.46
C VAL A 163 3.02 -8.97 2.29
N ARG A 164 2.99 -10.29 2.16
CA ARG A 164 3.94 -11.17 2.85
C ARG A 164 5.31 -11.14 2.18
N GLY A 165 6.35 -10.88 2.98
CA GLY A 165 7.74 -11.23 2.67
C GLY A 165 8.05 -12.70 3.02
N GLY A 166 9.09 -13.27 2.40
CA GLY A 166 9.61 -14.62 2.67
C GLY A 166 9.07 -15.72 1.75
N GLU A 167 9.06 -16.97 2.21
CA GLU A 167 8.81 -18.20 1.41
C GLU A 167 7.50 -18.26 0.60
N ARG A 168 6.54 -17.37 0.84
CA ARG A 168 5.28 -17.28 0.09
C ARG A 168 5.10 -15.91 -0.53
N LEU A 169 6.05 -15.53 -1.38
CA LEU A 169 5.99 -14.32 -2.18
C LEU A 169 4.68 -14.26 -2.98
N GLY A 170 4.09 -13.07 -3.07
CA GLY A 170 2.84 -12.84 -3.79
C GLY A 170 1.56 -13.08 -2.98
N THR A 171 1.66 -13.47 -1.70
CA THR A 171 0.48 -13.50 -0.82
C THR A 171 0.20 -12.11 -0.27
N ALA A 172 -0.96 -11.54 -0.61
CA ALA A 172 -1.42 -10.27 -0.07
C ALA A 172 -2.91 -10.28 0.28
N CYS A 173 -3.31 -9.44 1.24
CA CYS A 173 -4.71 -9.15 1.53
C CYS A 173 -4.90 -7.70 2.00
N ALA A 174 -6.10 -7.16 1.79
CA ALA A 174 -6.52 -5.93 2.46
C ALA A 174 -6.90 -6.24 3.91
N ILE A 175 -6.60 -5.33 4.83
CA ILE A 175 -7.10 -5.39 6.20
C ILE A 175 -8.58 -5.07 6.19
N PRO A 176 -9.44 -5.95 6.75
CA PRO A 176 -10.87 -5.72 6.74
C PRO A 176 -11.26 -4.53 7.63
N ASP A 177 -12.42 -3.94 7.34
CA ASP A 177 -13.10 -3.05 8.28
C ASP A 177 -13.47 -3.83 9.54
N ARG A 178 -13.37 -3.16 10.70
CA ARG A 178 -13.69 -3.75 12.01
C ARG A 178 -15.18 -3.93 12.20
#